data_AF-A0A8J2LNK5-F1
#
_entry.id   AF-A0A8J2LNK5-F1
#
_cell.length_a   1.000
_cell.length_b   1.000
_cell.length_c   1.000
_cell.angle_alpha   90.00
_cell.angle_beta   90.00
_cell.angle_gamma   90.00
#
_symmetry.space_group_name_H-M   'P 1'
#
loop_
_entity.id
_entity.type
_entity.pdbx_description
1 polymer ?
#
loop_
_entity_poly.entity_id
_entity_poly.type
_entity_poly.pdbx_seq_one_letter_code
_entity_poly.pdbx_strand_id
1 'polypeptide(L)'
;MCEQYWPVDDKTESHGGYTLRVESEQSLANFTIRTLKIWKRDTPEADARRVLQFHYTEWPCHTGPFPTALLDFRRRVRQIITEKPEFGKGETLVHCK
;
A
#
# COMPACT_ATOMS: atom_id res chain seq x y z
N MET A 1 -8.20 -12.88 5.37
CA MET A 1 -8.51 -11.96 6.48
C MET A 1 -7.22 -11.66 7.19
N CYS A 2 -6.66 -10.53 6.82
CA CYS A 2 -5.54 -9.88 7.49
C CYS A 2 -6.17 -8.77 8.34
N GLU A 3 -5.65 -8.55 9.55
CA GLU A 3 -6.05 -7.40 10.36
C GLU A 3 -5.69 -6.10 9.63
N GLN A 4 -6.48 -5.06 9.85
CA GLN A 4 -6.17 -3.74 9.30
C GLN A 4 -4.94 -3.16 10.01
N TYR A 5 -3.80 -3.15 9.32
CA TYR A 5 -2.51 -2.67 9.83
C TYR A 5 -2.18 -1.22 9.42
N TRP A 6 -3.14 -0.51 8.84
CA TRP A 6 -3.01 0.89 8.43
C TRP A 6 -4.08 1.75 9.12
N PRO A 7 -3.79 3.05 9.37
CA PRO A 7 -4.72 3.93 10.06
C PRO A 7 -6.08 4.05 9.38
N VAL A 8 -7.13 4.24 10.18
CA VAL A 8 -8.46 4.63 9.69
C VAL A 8 -8.52 6.16 9.57
N ASP A 9 -8.88 6.65 8.38
CA ASP A 9 -9.00 8.07 8.04
C ASP A 9 -7.69 8.87 8.15
N ASP A 10 -7.80 10.19 8.29
CA ASP A 10 -6.70 11.16 8.45
C ASP A 10 -5.96 11.06 9.80
N LYS A 11 -6.20 9.99 10.56
CA LYS A 11 -5.59 9.78 11.88
C LYS A 11 -4.18 9.24 11.74
N THR A 12 -3.36 9.63 12.71
CA THR A 12 -2.00 9.12 12.86
C THR A 12 -2.04 7.98 13.89
N GLU A 13 -1.50 6.81 13.53
CA GLU A 13 -1.39 5.68 14.45
C GLU A 13 0.07 5.31 14.71
N SER A 14 0.34 4.78 15.90
CA SER A 14 1.66 4.34 16.31
C SER A 14 1.69 2.83 16.53
N HIS A 15 2.58 2.15 15.82
CA HIS A 15 2.77 0.71 15.85
C HIS A 15 4.25 0.39 16.08
N GLY A 16 4.60 -0.27 17.20
CA GLY A 16 5.95 -0.80 17.41
C GLY A 16 7.12 0.20 17.32
N GLY A 17 6.89 1.47 17.70
CA GLY A 17 7.92 2.53 17.61
C GLY A 17 7.93 3.29 16.29
N TYR A 18 7.08 2.91 15.35
CA TYR A 18 6.81 3.65 14.12
C TYR A 18 5.49 4.39 14.23
N THR A 19 5.43 5.52 13.57
CA THR A 19 4.22 6.32 13.40
C THR A 19 3.84 6.31 11.93
N LEU A 20 2.56 6.10 11.65
CA LEU A 20 2.01 5.95 10.31
C LEU A 20 0.84 6.91 10.10
N ARG A 21 0.75 7.46 8.89
CA ARG A 21 -0.39 8.26 8.43
C ARG A 21 -0.73 7.92 6.99
N VAL A 22 -2.02 7.92 6.64
CA VAL A 22 -2.48 7.84 5.25
C VAL A 22 -2.42 9.25 4.64
N GLU A 23 -1.58 9.46 3.62
CA GLU A 23 -1.50 10.74 2.88
C GLU A 23 -2.55 10.81 1.77
N SER A 24 -2.81 9.68 1.09
CA SER A 24 -3.83 9.60 0.05
C SER A 24 -4.34 8.18 -0.11
N GLU A 25 -5.61 8.08 -0.48
CA GLU A 25 -6.26 6.84 -0.86
C GLU A 25 -6.97 7.03 -2.20
N GLN A 26 -6.78 6.08 -3.11
CA GLN A 26 -7.47 6.01 -4.39
C GLN A 26 -8.10 4.64 -4.53
N SER A 27 -9.44 4.59 -4.54
CA SER A 27 -10.18 3.35 -4.81
C SER A 27 -10.48 3.22 -6.31
N LEU A 28 -10.21 2.03 -6.85
CA LEU A 28 -10.49 1.64 -8.24
C LEU A 28 -11.37 0.39 -8.23
N ALA A 29 -11.83 -0.04 -9.41
CA ALA A 29 -12.78 -1.15 -9.53
C ALA A 29 -12.30 -2.46 -8.87
N ASN A 30 -11.01 -2.79 -9.00
CA ASN A 30 -10.48 -4.09 -8.56
C ASN A 30 -9.47 -4.01 -7.40
N PHE A 31 -9.06 -2.79 -7.03
CA PHE A 31 -8.02 -2.58 -6.03
C PHE A 31 -8.04 -1.14 -5.49
N THR A 32 -7.46 -0.96 -4.31
CA THR A 32 -7.23 0.35 -3.68
C THR A 32 -5.73 0.61 -3.63
N ILE A 33 -5.31 1.84 -3.95
CA ILE A 33 -3.93 2.31 -3.75
C ILE A 33 -3.93 3.27 -2.56
N ARG A 34 -3.01 3.07 -1.61
CA ARG A 34 -2.77 4.00 -0.50
C ARG A 34 -1.34 4.49 -0.50
N THR A 35 -1.16 5.78 -0.26
CA THR A 35 0.14 6.36 0.09
C THR A 35 0.21 6.51 1.59
N LEU A 36 1.12 5.75 2.21
CA LEU A 36 1.38 5.78 3.64
C LEU A 36 2.66 6.56 3.89
N LYS A 37 2.65 7.42 4.90
CA LYS A 37 3.84 8.10 5.42
C LYS A 37 4.23 7.44 6.73
N ILE A 38 5.48 6.99 6.84
CA ILE A 38 5.98 6.20 7.98
C ILE A 38 7.28 6.82 8.49
N TRP A 39 7.37 7.08 9.80
CA TRP A 39 8.58 7.56 10.46
C TRP A 39 8.77 6.89 11.81
N LYS A 40 9.99 6.95 12.37
CA LYS A 40 10.24 6.47 13.74
C LYS A 40 9.71 7.51 14.72
N ARG A 41 9.19 7.06 15.86
CA ARG A 41 8.65 7.94 16.91
C ARG A 41 9.65 9.01 17.37
N ASP A 42 10.93 8.65 17.42
CA ASP A 42 12.01 9.53 17.90
C ASP A 42 12.66 10.38 16.79
N THR A 43 12.13 10.31 15.57
CA THR A 43 12.60 11.10 14.41
C THR A 43 11.52 12.10 13.98
N PRO A 44 11.90 13.29 13.47
CA PRO A 44 10.94 14.23 12.95
C PRO A 44 10.21 13.65 11.73
N GLU A 45 8.95 14.06 11.53
CA GLU A 45 8.13 13.65 10.38
C GLU A 45 8.74 14.04 9.02
N ALA A 46 9.67 15.00 9.02
CA ALA A 46 10.43 15.41 7.83
C ALA A 46 11.30 14.26 7.27
N ASP A 47 11.75 13.33 8.12
CA ASP A 47 12.54 12.15 7.72
C ASP A 47 11.66 10.94 7.37
N ALA A 48 10.35 11.15 7.24
CA ALA A 48 9.43 10.06 6.94
C ALA A 48 9.64 9.47 5.55
N ARG A 49 9.48 8.16 5.46
CA ARG A 49 9.43 7.42 4.22
C ARG A 49 7.99 7.32 3.73
N ARG A 50 7.80 7.47 2.42
CA ARG A 50 6.53 7.14 1.76
C ARG A 50 6.53 5.68 1.31
N VAL A 51 5.40 5.01 1.52
CA VAL A 51 5.16 3.62 1.11
C VAL A 51 3.86 3.58 0.32
N LEU A 52 3.89 2.91 -0.83
CA LEU A 52 2.69 2.64 -1.61
C LEU A 52 2.16 1.25 -1.28
N GLN A 53 0.92 1.20 -0.80
CA GLN A 53 0.20 -0.04 -0.58
C GLN A 53 -0.77 -0.25 -1.75
N PHE A 54 -0.62 -1.39 -2.43
CA PHE A 54 -1.55 -1.85 -3.46
C PHE A 54 -2.39 -2.98 -2.88
N HIS A 55 -3.68 -2.72 -2.64
CA HIS A 55 -4.60 -3.67 -2.03
C HIS A 55 -5.60 -4.18 -3.08
N TYR A 56 -5.36 -5.37 -3.61
CA TYR A 56 -6.29 -6.01 -4.54
C TYR A 56 -7.50 -6.58 -3.79
N THR A 57 -8.70 -6.16 -4.16
CA THR A 57 -9.94 -6.42 -3.40
C THR A 57 -10.85 -7.45 -4.07
N GLU A 58 -10.72 -7.66 -5.37
CA GLU A 58 -11.61 -8.52 -6.16
C GLU A 58 -11.01 -9.92 -6.40
N TRP A 59 -10.56 -10.58 -5.32
CA TRP A 59 -10.08 -11.96 -5.36
C TRP A 59 -11.13 -12.90 -4.75
N PRO A 60 -11.82 -13.73 -5.56
CA PRO A 60 -12.85 -14.64 -5.06
C PRO A 60 -12.29 -15.74 -4.15
N CYS A 61 -13.07 -16.20 -3.16
CA CYS A 61 -12.62 -17.23 -2.21
C CYS A 61 -12.38 -18.61 -2.83
N HIS A 62 -13.16 -18.97 -3.86
CA HIS A 62 -13.21 -20.34 -4.41
C HIS A 62 -12.76 -20.42 -5.86
N THR A 63 -12.46 -19.29 -6.49
CA THR A 63 -12.03 -19.20 -7.88
C THR A 63 -10.86 -18.24 -7.99
N GLY A 64 -10.15 -18.28 -9.12
CA GLY A 64 -9.21 -17.22 -9.46
C GLY A 64 -9.93 -15.91 -9.80
N PRO A 65 -9.20 -14.77 -9.76
CA PRO A 65 -9.69 -13.51 -10.32
C PRO A 65 -9.75 -13.60 -11.84
N PHE A 66 -10.46 -12.66 -12.46
CA PHE A 66 -10.42 -12.51 -13.91
C PHE A 66 -8.97 -12.18 -14.36
N PRO A 67 -8.39 -12.91 -15.34
CA PRO A 67 -7.01 -12.72 -15.74
C PRO A 67 -6.68 -11.28 -16.15
N THR A 68 -7.62 -10.60 -16.82
CA THR A 68 -7.49 -9.21 -17.25
C THR A 68 -7.32 -8.26 -16.06
N ALA A 69 -8.16 -8.38 -15.04
CA ALA A 69 -8.11 -7.55 -13.83
C ALA A 69 -6.76 -7.69 -13.10
N LEU A 70 -6.25 -8.92 -12.99
CA LEU A 70 -4.96 -9.18 -12.35
C LEU A 70 -3.78 -8.65 -13.19
N LEU A 71 -3.85 -8.78 -14.51
CA LEU A 71 -2.84 -8.24 -15.43
C LEU A 71 -2.80 -6.71 -15.38
N ASP A 72 -3.95 -6.05 -15.33
CA ASP A 72 -4.06 -4.60 -15.21
C ASP A 72 -3.51 -4.11 -13.87
N PHE A 73 -3.82 -4.82 -12.77
CA PHE A 73 -3.22 -4.56 -11.47
C PHE A 73 -1.68 -4.65 -11.51
N ARG A 74 -1.14 -5.75 -12.05
CA ARG A 74 0.32 -5.95 -12.18
C ARG A 74 0.98 -4.89 -13.05
N ARG A 75 0.33 -4.49 -14.16
CA ARG A 75 0.81 -3.41 -15.03
C ARG A 75 0.89 -2.09 -14.25
N ARG A 76 -0.15 -1.78 -13.48
CA ARG A 76 -0.20 -0.57 -12.66
C ARG A 76 0.90 -0.52 -11.60
N VAL A 77 1.13 -1.64 -10.89
CA VAL A 77 2.23 -1.77 -9.92
C VAL A 77 3.58 -1.49 -10.58
N ARG A 78 3.86 -2.14 -11.71
CA ARG A 78 5.13 -1.97 -12.43
C ARG A 78 5.32 -0.57 -12.99
N GLN A 79 4.28 0.02 -13.56
CA GLN A 79 4.31 1.37 -14.08
C GLN A 79 4.74 2.35 -12.99
N ILE A 80 4.11 2.28 -11.80
CA ILE A 80 4.41 3.20 -10.70
C ILE A 80 5.81 2.99 -10.14
N ILE A 81 6.27 1.74 -9.98
CA ILE A 81 7.64 1.46 -9.54
C ILE A 81 8.68 2.03 -10.53
N THR A 82 8.37 2.01 -11.83
CA THR A 82 9.27 2.50 -12.88
C THR A 82 9.26 4.03 -12.96
N GLU A 83 8.08 4.65 -12.89
CA GLU A 83 7.91 6.10 -12.99
C GLU A 83 8.36 6.84 -11.74
N LYS A 84 8.28 6.20 -10.57
CA LYS A 84 8.58 6.78 -9.27
C LYS A 84 9.72 6.02 -8.55
N PRO A 85 10.98 6.28 -8.93
CA PRO A 85 12.13 5.55 -8.41
C PRO A 85 12.32 5.70 -6.90
N GLU A 86 11.72 6.71 -6.26
CA GLU A 86 11.71 6.85 -4.80
C GLU A 86 11.02 5.66 -4.10
N PHE A 87 10.03 5.05 -4.75
CA PHE A 87 9.35 3.84 -4.25
C PHE A 87 10.04 2.55 -4.68
N GLY A 88 10.88 2.60 -5.72
CA GLY A 88 11.69 1.47 -6.18
C GLY A 88 12.91 1.16 -5.31
N LYS A 89 13.18 1.97 -4.27
CA LYS A 89 14.29 1.75 -3.32
C LYS A 89 13.91 0.68 -2.29
N GLY A 90 14.11 -0.59 -2.65
CA GLY A 90 13.93 -1.74 -1.77
C GLY A 90 13.09 -2.85 -2.39
N GLU A 91 12.86 -3.91 -1.63
CA GLU A 91 12.08 -5.05 -2.08
C GLU A 91 10.58 -4.77 -2.00
N THR A 92 9.82 -5.38 -2.91
CA THR A 92 8.36 -5.32 -2.89
C THR A 92 7.83 -6.38 -1.93
N LEU A 93 7.14 -5.94 -0.88
CA LEU A 93 6.43 -6.83 0.03
C LEU A 93 5.10 -7.26 -0.59
N VAL A 94 4.85 -8.57 -0.61
CA VAL A 94 3.59 -9.16 -1.08
C VAL A 94 3.09 -10.10 0.00
N HIS A 95 1.82 -9.98 0.36
CA HIS A 95 1.17 -10.91 1.27
C HIS A 95 -0.25 -11.22 0.81
N CYS A 96 -0.72 -12.38 1.21
CA CYS A 96 -2.10 -12.82 1.14
C CYS A 96 -2.43 -13.58 2.43
N LYS A 97 -3.68 -14.04 2.57
CA LYS A 97 -4.04 -15.00 3.63
C LYS A 97 -3.78 -16.42 3.18
#